data_AF-A0A4Y2AAM5-F1
#
_entry.id   AF-A0A4Y2AAM5-F1
#
_cell.length_a   1.000
_cell.length_b   1.000
_cell.length_c   1.000
_cell.angle_alpha   90.00
_cell.angle_beta   90.00
_cell.angle_gamma   90.00
#
_symmetry.space_group_name_H-M   'P 1'
#
loop_
_entity.id
_entity.type
_entity.pdbx_description
1 polymer ?
#
loop_
_entity_poly.entity_id
_entity_poly.type
_entity_poly.pdbx_seq_one_letter_code
_entity_poly.pdbx_strand_id
1 'polypeptide(L)'
;MWREQQSRTTDCYFWSVDVRGFNTKNKKNIFYPNLSSAIRPVPHTSEKPVPHPPSSLDNILSDSEDGDTLPHQDESSTYFSDYEGPQSFSQSELNDLVRDLGLSKDRAELLG
;
A
#
# COMPACT_ATOMS: atom_id res chain seq x y z
N MET A 1 11.98 14.38 1.47
CA MET A 1 11.35 13.57 0.39
C MET A 1 12.24 12.39 0.05
N TRP A 2 11.74 11.16 0.07
CA TRP A 2 12.49 9.99 -0.42
C TRP A 2 12.57 10.01 -1.95
N ARG A 3 13.56 9.32 -2.52
CA ARG A 3 13.65 9.17 -3.98
C ARG A 3 12.61 8.17 -4.45
N GLU A 4 12.09 8.41 -5.65
CA GLU A 4 11.19 7.47 -6.30
C GLU A 4 11.94 6.21 -6.71
N GLN A 5 11.27 5.06 -6.58
CA GLN A 5 11.81 3.77 -6.95
C GLN A 5 11.82 3.63 -8.48
N GLN A 6 12.97 3.28 -9.06
CA GLN A 6 13.12 3.18 -10.51
C GLN A 6 12.64 1.83 -11.05
N SER A 7 12.92 0.75 -10.30
CA SER A 7 12.63 -0.61 -10.73
C SER A 7 12.16 -1.47 -9.56
N ARG A 8 11.05 -2.18 -9.76
CA ARG A 8 10.46 -3.05 -8.73
C ARG A 8 11.32 -4.27 -8.41
N THR A 9 12.14 -4.74 -9.35
CA THR A 9 12.92 -5.97 -9.19
C THR A 9 14.33 -5.74 -8.65
N THR A 10 14.91 -4.56 -8.90
CA THR A 10 16.32 -4.28 -8.59
C THR A 10 16.53 -3.11 -7.64
N ASP A 11 15.54 -2.22 -7.50
CA ASP A 11 15.63 -0.99 -6.72
C ASP A 11 14.56 -0.92 -5.62
N CYS A 12 13.87 -2.04 -5.35
CA CYS A 12 12.86 -2.11 -4.30
C CYS A 12 13.46 -2.62 -2.98
N TYR A 13 13.59 -1.73 -1.99
CA TYR A 13 14.11 -2.06 -0.66
C TYR A 13 13.34 -3.18 0.03
N PHE A 14 12.00 -3.18 -0.06
CA PHE A 14 11.16 -4.20 0.55
C PHE A 14 11.23 -5.56 -0.16
N TRP A 15 11.43 -5.56 -1.47
CA TRP A 15 11.51 -6.81 -2.25
C TRP A 15 12.91 -7.42 -2.23
N SER A 16 13.95 -6.60 -2.02
CA SER A 16 15.35 -7.02 -2.12
C SER A 16 15.87 -7.78 -0.90
N VAL A 17 15.15 -7.75 0.23
CA VAL A 17 15.62 -8.31 1.50
C VAL A 17 14.74 -9.49 1.90
N ASP A 18 15.34 -10.68 1.97
CA ASP A 18 14.66 -11.85 2.55
C ASP A 18 14.74 -11.77 4.09
N VAL A 19 13.58 -11.50 4.70
CA VAL A 19 13.43 -11.41 6.15
C VAL A 19 12.92 -12.72 6.78
N ARG A 20 12.76 -13.79 6.00
CA ARG A 20 12.32 -15.09 6.52
C ARG A 20 13.39 -15.67 7.47
N GLY A 21 12.95 -16.25 8.57
CA GLY A 21 13.83 -16.81 9.60
C GLY A 21 14.42 -15.78 10.57
N PHE A 22 14.15 -14.48 10.38
CA PHE A 22 14.49 -13.46 11.35
C PHE A 22 13.39 -13.25 12.39
N ASN A 23 13.80 -13.00 13.63
CA ASN A 23 12.96 -12.74 14.80
C ASN A 23 13.55 -11.59 15.62
N THR A 24 12.89 -11.21 16.72
CA THR A 24 13.30 -10.08 17.56
C THR A 24 14.72 -10.21 18.12
N LYS A 25 15.23 -11.44 18.33
CA LYS A 25 16.57 -11.70 18.88
C LYS A 25 17.67 -11.57 17.82
N ASN A 26 17.38 -11.85 16.55
CA ASN A 26 18.39 -11.89 15.47
C ASN A 26 18.15 -10.85 14.36
N LYS A 27 17.12 -9.99 14.46
CA LYS A 27 16.78 -8.92 13.47
C LYS A 27 17.97 -8.01 13.11
N LYS A 28 18.90 -7.78 14.03
CA LYS A 28 20.12 -6.99 13.79
C LYS A 28 21.06 -7.60 12.74
N ASN A 29 20.90 -8.90 12.47
CA ASN A 29 21.70 -9.61 11.46
C ASN A 29 21.08 -9.52 10.06
N ILE A 30 19.92 -8.87 9.91
CA ILE A 30 19.36 -8.61 8.58
C ILE A 30 20.27 -7.64 7.85
N PHE A 31 20.79 -8.07 6.70
CA PHE A 31 21.60 -7.23 5.84
C PHE A 31 20.69 -6.42 4.92
N TYR A 32 20.72 -5.10 5.08
CA TYR A 32 19.97 -4.18 4.23
C TYR A 32 20.89 -3.57 3.18
N PRO A 33 20.60 -3.75 1.87
CA PRO A 33 21.43 -3.21 0.80
C PRO A 33 21.37 -1.68 0.76
N ASN A 34 22.47 -1.08 0.36
CA ASN A 34 22.62 0.36 0.25
C ASN A 34 22.06 0.86 -1.11
N LEU A 35 20.73 0.98 -1.22
CA LEU A 35 20.02 1.33 -2.46
C LEU A 35 19.82 2.84 -2.59
N SER A 36 20.22 3.45 -3.71
CA SER A 36 20.14 4.91 -3.92
C SER A 36 18.76 5.51 -3.66
N SER A 37 17.69 4.75 -3.91
CA SER A 37 16.29 5.11 -3.64
C SER A 37 15.95 5.22 -2.14
N ALA A 38 16.62 4.44 -1.28
CA ALA A 38 16.21 4.20 0.10
C ALA A 38 17.13 4.80 1.20
N ILE A 39 18.23 5.47 0.85
CA ILE A 39 19.26 5.88 1.84
C ILE A 39 19.26 7.36 2.21
N ARG A 40 18.82 8.26 1.33
CA ARG A 40 18.92 9.70 1.60
C ARG A 40 17.71 10.46 1.09
N PRO A 41 17.12 11.33 1.92
CA PRO A 41 16.20 12.34 1.46
C PRO A 41 16.86 13.16 0.34
N VAL A 42 16.06 13.50 -0.67
CA VAL A 42 16.46 14.44 -1.70
C VAL A 42 16.66 15.81 -1.05
N PRO A 43 17.81 16.47 -1.26
CA PRO A 43 17.99 17.86 -0.84
C PRO A 43 16.88 18.73 -1.42
N HIS A 44 16.30 19.60 -0.60
CA HIS A 44 15.30 20.55 -1.07
C HIS A 44 15.96 21.58 -1.99
N THR A 45 15.39 21.75 -3.17
CA THR A 45 15.79 22.76 -4.15
C THR A 45 14.60 23.70 -4.39
N SER A 46 14.82 24.81 -5.09
CA SER A 46 13.74 25.72 -5.49
C SER A 46 12.63 25.04 -6.31
N GLU A 47 12.94 23.91 -6.97
CA GLU A 47 11.96 23.08 -7.69
C GLU A 47 11.11 22.22 -6.76
N LYS A 48 11.66 21.80 -5.60
CA LYS A 48 10.99 20.94 -4.61
C LYS A 48 11.09 21.56 -3.21
N PRO A 49 10.37 22.66 -2.96
CA PRO A 49 10.42 23.36 -1.67
C PRO A 49 9.90 22.47 -0.54
N VAL A 50 10.26 22.82 0.69
CA VAL A 50 9.72 22.17 1.88
C VAL A 50 8.21 22.47 1.92
N PRO A 51 7.34 21.47 2.05
CA PRO A 51 5.91 21.71 2.17
C PRO A 51 5.63 22.54 3.43
N HIS A 52 4.76 23.54 3.29
CA HIS A 52 4.35 24.36 4.42
C HIS A 52 3.36 23.57 5.30
N PRO A 53 3.46 23.69 6.64
CA PRO A 53 2.46 23.10 7.52
C PRO A 53 1.08 23.71 7.21
N PRO A 54 -0.01 22.93 7.33
CA PRO A 54 -1.35 23.46 7.15
C PRO A 54 -1.66 24.54 8.19
N SER A 55 -2.41 25.57 7.77
CA SER A 55 -2.73 26.74 8.60
C SER A 55 -3.71 26.45 9.75
N SER A 56 -4.50 25.38 9.65
CA SER A 56 -5.36 24.90 10.73
C SER A 56 -5.33 23.38 10.82
N LEU A 57 -5.56 22.86 12.03
CA LEU A 57 -5.60 21.42 12.31
C LEU A 57 -7.01 20.83 12.14
N ASP A 58 -7.99 21.63 11.69
CA ASP A 58 -9.39 21.22 11.59
C ASP A 58 -9.60 20.07 10.59
N ASN A 59 -8.70 19.92 9.62
CA ASN A 59 -8.66 18.81 8.67
C ASN A 59 -7.90 17.56 9.16
N ILE A 60 -7.31 17.61 10.36
CA ILE A 60 -6.62 16.49 11.02
C ILE A 60 -7.39 16.13 12.29
N LEU A 61 -8.73 16.16 12.21
CA LEU A 61 -9.57 15.79 13.32
C LEU A 61 -9.33 14.31 13.62
N SER A 62 -8.87 14.09 14.85
CA SER A 62 -8.50 12.83 15.50
C SER A 62 -9.14 11.58 14.92
N ASP A 63 -8.31 10.60 14.58
CA ASP A 63 -8.65 9.17 14.46
C ASP A 63 -9.02 8.60 15.85
N SER A 64 -10.03 9.20 16.48
CA SER A 64 -10.68 8.69 17.67
C SER A 64 -11.93 7.97 17.20
N GLU A 65 -11.88 6.65 17.28
CA GLU A 65 -13.02 5.74 17.12
C GLU A 65 -14.14 6.15 18.09
N ASP A 66 -15.14 6.91 17.62
CA ASP A 66 -16.54 6.75 18.05
C ASP A 66 -17.52 7.52 17.14
N GLY A 67 -18.52 6.80 16.65
CA GLY A 67 -19.89 7.29 16.43
C GLY A 67 -20.18 8.48 15.51
N ASP A 68 -20.79 8.14 14.37
CA ASP A 68 -21.88 8.85 13.67
C ASP A 68 -21.55 9.85 12.54
N THR A 69 -22.01 9.44 11.36
CA THR A 69 -21.89 10.00 10.01
C THR A 69 -22.65 11.31 9.84
N LEU A 70 -22.13 12.30 9.07
CA LEU A 70 -22.88 13.08 8.04
C LEU A 70 -21.98 14.09 7.27
N PRO A 71 -22.38 14.54 6.06
CA PRO A 71 -21.52 14.45 4.88
C PRO A 71 -20.87 15.78 4.47
N HIS A 72 -19.62 15.71 4.01
CA HIS A 72 -18.97 16.83 3.34
C HIS A 72 -18.82 16.50 1.85
N GLN A 73 -19.57 17.22 1.01
CA GLN A 73 -19.45 17.21 -0.44
C GLN A 73 -18.09 17.80 -0.83
N ASP A 74 -17.24 16.98 -1.45
CA ASP A 74 -16.06 17.46 -2.18
C ASP A 74 -16.30 17.22 -3.68
N GLU A 75 -16.52 18.32 -4.39
CA GLU A 75 -16.66 18.42 -5.83
C GLU A 75 -15.29 18.27 -6.51
N SER A 76 -14.61 17.13 -6.35
CA SER A 76 -13.45 16.74 -7.17
C SER A 76 -13.01 15.28 -6.92
N SER A 77 -13.94 14.33 -6.94
CA SER A 77 -13.63 12.89 -6.88
C SER A 77 -14.53 12.07 -7.80
N THR A 78 -14.62 12.43 -9.08
CA THR A 78 -15.27 11.57 -10.08
C THR A 78 -14.35 10.43 -10.51
N TYR A 79 -14.16 9.47 -9.61
CA TYR A 79 -13.95 8.04 -9.84
C TYR A 79 -13.77 7.36 -8.47
N PHE A 80 -14.48 6.26 -8.23
CA PHE A 80 -14.43 5.49 -6.98
C PHE A 80 -15.15 6.11 -5.76
N SER A 81 -16.34 6.67 -5.97
CA SER A 81 -17.39 6.65 -4.93
C SER A 81 -18.30 5.45 -5.17
N ASP A 82 -17.74 4.25 -5.02
CA ASP A 82 -18.50 3.03 -4.72
C ASP A 82 -17.63 2.25 -3.73
N TYR A 83 -17.61 2.70 -2.48
CA TYR A 83 -17.21 1.84 -1.36
C TYR A 83 -18.39 0.93 -1.03
N GLU A 84 -18.71 0.06 -1.98
CA GLU A 84 -19.13 -1.27 -1.59
C GLU A 84 -17.86 -1.92 -1.01
N GLY A 85 -17.96 -2.61 0.12
CA GLY A 85 -16.80 -3.30 0.71
C GLY A 85 -16.15 -4.26 -0.29
N PRO A 86 -15.10 -5.02 0.11
CA PRO A 86 -14.52 -6.03 -0.76
C PRO A 86 -15.63 -6.86 -1.41
N GLN A 87 -15.78 -6.75 -2.74
CA GLN A 87 -16.87 -7.42 -3.45
C GLN A 87 -16.66 -8.92 -3.29
N SER A 88 -17.54 -9.56 -2.53
CA SER A 88 -17.52 -11.00 -2.33
C SER A 88 -17.91 -11.68 -3.63
N PHE A 89 -17.10 -12.63 -4.09
CA PHE A 89 -17.47 -13.49 -5.20
C PHE A 89 -18.55 -14.48 -4.75
N SER A 90 -19.54 -14.74 -5.61
CA SER A 90 -20.41 -15.90 -5.50
C SER A 90 -19.67 -17.18 -5.87
N GLN A 91 -20.16 -18.33 -5.37
CA GLN A 91 -19.57 -19.63 -5.70
C GLN A 91 -19.55 -19.92 -7.21
N SER A 92 -20.55 -19.44 -7.95
CA SER A 92 -20.58 -19.55 -9.42
C SER A 92 -19.47 -18.76 -10.08
N GLU A 93 -19.24 -17.52 -9.63
CA GLU A 93 -18.17 -16.67 -10.18
C GLU A 93 -16.79 -17.24 -9.88
N LEU A 94 -16.59 -17.82 -8.68
CA LEU A 94 -15.36 -18.54 -8.36
C LEU A 94 -15.17 -19.77 -9.25
N ASN A 95 -16.23 -20.53 -9.52
CA ASN A 95 -16.16 -21.70 -10.39
C ASN A 95 -15.86 -21.33 -11.84
N ASP A 96 -16.45 -20.25 -12.33
CA ASP A 96 -16.17 -19.71 -13.67
C ASP A 96 -14.72 -19.25 -13.76
N LEU A 97 -14.22 -18.54 -12.74
CA LEU A 97 -12.82 -18.11 -12.65
C LEU A 97 -11.84 -19.30 -12.65
N VAL A 98 -12.14 -20.37 -11.91
CA VAL A 98 -11.34 -21.60 -11.89
C VAL A 98 -11.25 -22.23 -13.29
N ARG A 99 -12.36 -22.23 -14.03
CA ARG A 99 -12.44 -22.78 -15.39
C ARG A 99 -11.71 -21.90 -16.41
N ASP A 100 -11.90 -20.58 -16.35
CA ASP A 100 -11.28 -19.62 -17.27
C ASP A 100 -9.76 -19.60 -17.13
N LEU A 101 -9.26 -19.75 -15.90
CA LEU A 101 -7.83 -19.83 -15.60
C LEU A 101 -7.24 -21.24 -15.80
N GLY A 102 -8.06 -22.26 -16.07
CA GLY A 102 -7.62 -23.64 -16.24
C GLY A 102 -6.88 -24.19 -15.01
N LEU A 103 -7.34 -23.86 -13.80
CA LEU A 103 -6.68 -24.28 -12.56
C LEU A 103 -6.88 -25.78 -12.30
N SER A 104 -5.84 -26.44 -11.78
CA SER A 104 -5.99 -27.76 -11.18
C SER A 104 -6.74 -27.66 -9.86
N LYS A 105 -7.33 -28.78 -9.40
CA LYS A 105 -8.11 -28.84 -8.15
C LYS A 105 -7.32 -28.28 -6.96
N ASP A 106 -6.07 -28.71 -6.80
CA ASP A 106 -5.20 -28.27 -5.71
C ASP A 106 -4.89 -26.76 -5.74
N ARG A 107 -4.92 -26.13 -6.93
CA ARG A 107 -4.69 -24.68 -7.07
C ARG A 107 -5.98 -23.89 -6.89
N ALA A 108 -7.13 -24.48 -7.20
CA ALA A 108 -8.45 -23.89 -6.99
C ALA A 108 -8.82 -23.79 -5.51
N GLU A 109 -8.28 -24.66 -4.65
CA GLU A 109 -8.46 -24.61 -3.19
C GLU A 109 -7.94 -23.29 -2.57
N LEU A 110 -7.05 -22.56 -3.25
CA LEU A 110 -6.56 -21.25 -2.80
C LEU A 110 -7.59 -20.12 -2.99
N LEU A 111 -8.66 -20.36 -3.75
CA LEU A 111 -9.71 -19.39 -4.07
C LEU A 111 -10.99 -19.57 -3.23
N GLY A 112 -11.05 -20.59 -2.37
CA GLY A 112 -12.23 -20.96 -1.57
C GLY A 112 -12.03 -20.84 -0.07
#